data_AF-A0A7K4KNV0-F1
#
_entry.id   AF-A0A7K4KNV0-F1
#
_cell.length_a   1.000
_cell.length_b   1.000
_cell.length_c   1.000
_cell.angle_alpha   90.00
_cell.angle_beta   90.00
_cell.angle_gamma   90.00
#
_symmetry.space_group_name_H-M   'P 1'
#
loop_
_entity.id
_entity.type
_entity.pdbx_description
1 polymer ?
#
loop_
_entity_poly.entity_id
_entity_poly.type
_entity_poly.pdbx_seq_one_letter_code
_entity_poly.pdbx_strand_id
1 'polypeptide(L)'
;GVELRCHAALRRLRHGPDGTWELTLDDGTVTADHVVSAIPAAALAAALPAEAEPLTRELRSIPAVPVAVVNLQYEGAQLSVTGFGHLVPSSEDSSVLGIVYDSVAFPEHDGTGAASVRLTVMLGGAWFTRSFGDPAAVPPDLLLGRARAAVRAQ
;
A
#
# COMPACT_ATOMS: atom_id res chain seq x y z
N GLY A 1 5.03 3.22 -30.09
CA GLY A 1 4.91 3.33 -28.63
C GLY A 1 3.91 2.31 -28.14
N VAL A 2 3.85 2.07 -26.83
CA VAL A 2 2.82 1.21 -26.22
C VAL A 2 1.60 2.08 -25.87
N GLU A 3 0.40 1.52 -25.97
CA GLU A 3 -0.84 2.19 -25.52
C GLU A 3 -0.99 2.07 -24.01
N LEU A 4 -1.28 3.18 -23.33
CA LEU A 4 -1.52 3.23 -21.89
C LEU A 4 -2.94 3.73 -21.63
N ARG A 5 -3.75 2.90 -20.96
CA ARG A 5 -5.13 3.24 -20.57
C ARG A 5 -5.20 3.41 -19.06
N CYS A 6 -5.24 4.66 -18.61
CA CYS A 6 -5.43 5.00 -17.20
C CYS A 6 -6.92 5.02 -16.84
N HIS A 7 -7.24 4.78 -15.56
CA HIS A 7 -8.62 4.79 -15.05
C HIS A 7 -9.57 3.77 -15.71
N ALA A 8 -9.02 2.73 -16.35
CA ALA A 8 -9.76 1.66 -17.00
C ALA A 8 -9.67 0.37 -16.18
N ALA A 9 -10.38 0.29 -15.05
CA ALA A 9 -10.27 -0.87 -14.16
C ALA A 9 -10.88 -2.12 -14.81
N LEU A 10 -10.19 -3.26 -14.68
CA LEU A 10 -10.69 -4.55 -15.14
C LEU A 10 -11.89 -4.99 -14.28
N ARG A 11 -13.03 -5.22 -14.92
CA ARG A 11 -14.27 -5.70 -14.30
C ARG A 11 -14.52 -7.18 -14.57
N ARG A 12 -14.12 -7.66 -15.75
CA ARG A 12 -14.28 -9.06 -16.13
C ARG A 12 -13.19 -9.49 -17.08
N LEU A 13 -12.71 -10.71 -16.91
CA LEU A 13 -11.76 -11.36 -17.80
C LEU A 13 -12.35 -12.70 -18.25
N ARG A 14 -12.48 -12.93 -19.55
CA ARG A 14 -13.01 -14.20 -20.09
C ARG A 14 -12.11 -14.72 -21.19
N HIS A 15 -12.07 -16.04 -21.30
CA HIS A 15 -11.47 -16.71 -22.45
C HIS A 15 -12.57 -17.05 -23.44
N GLY A 16 -12.46 -16.51 -24.65
CA GLY A 16 -13.40 -16.68 -25.75
C GLY A 16 -13.25 -18.04 -26.42
N PRO A 17 -14.32 -18.53 -27.09
CA PRO A 17 -14.29 -19.81 -27.79
C PRO A 17 -13.36 -19.83 -29.01
N ASP A 18 -12.96 -18.65 -29.50
CA ASP A 18 -12.00 -18.45 -30.59
C ASP A 18 -10.53 -18.48 -30.11
N GLY A 19 -10.31 -18.70 -28.80
CA GLY A 19 -8.99 -18.75 -28.19
C GLY A 19 -8.46 -17.39 -27.73
N THR A 20 -9.20 -16.30 -27.94
CA THR A 20 -8.79 -14.96 -27.51
C THR A 20 -9.29 -14.63 -26.10
N TRP A 21 -8.63 -13.70 -25.42
CA TRP A 21 -9.10 -13.12 -24.15
C TRP A 21 -9.96 -11.90 -24.42
N GLU A 22 -11.04 -11.77 -23.66
CA GLU A 22 -11.91 -10.59 -23.63
C GLU A 22 -11.82 -9.95 -22.24
N LEU A 23 -11.42 -8.67 -22.21
CA LEU A 23 -11.27 -7.85 -21.02
C LEU A 23 -12.36 -6.80 -21.01
N THR A 24 -13.30 -6.89 -20.08
CA THR A 24 -14.27 -5.83 -19.82
C THR A 24 -13.66 -4.85 -18.84
N LEU A 25 -13.45 -3.61 -19.29
CA LEU A 25 -12.96 -2.48 -18.51
C LEU A 25 -14.12 -1.52 -18.20
N ASP A 26 -13.89 -0.53 -17.34
CA ASP A 26 -14.88 0.52 -17.05
C ASP A 26 -15.29 1.35 -18.28
N ASP A 27 -14.38 1.52 -19.23
CA ASP A 27 -14.52 2.40 -20.37
C ASP A 27 -14.67 1.64 -21.71
N GLY A 28 -14.82 0.31 -21.67
CA GLY A 28 -15.05 -0.50 -22.86
C GLY A 28 -14.54 -1.93 -22.76
N THR A 29 -14.37 -2.58 -23.92
CA THR A 29 -13.85 -3.95 -24.01
C THR A 29 -12.58 -3.98 -24.85
N VAL A 30 -11.63 -4.83 -24.47
CA VAL A 30 -10.38 -5.09 -25.20
C VAL A 30 -10.25 -6.58 -25.44
N THR A 31 -9.79 -6.97 -26.62
CA THR A 31 -9.41 -8.35 -26.91
C THR A 31 -7.89 -8.50 -26.95
N ALA A 32 -7.38 -9.67 -26.57
CA ALA A 32 -5.95 -9.96 -26.60
C ALA A 32 -5.69 -11.46 -26.79
N ASP A 33 -4.61 -11.83 -27.49
CA ASP A 33 -4.21 -13.23 -27.61
C ASP A 33 -3.66 -13.78 -26.28
N HIS A 34 -3.01 -12.92 -25.49
CA HIS A 34 -2.44 -13.25 -24.19
C HIS A 34 -2.67 -12.13 -23.16
N VAL A 35 -2.80 -12.52 -21.90
CA VAL A 35 -2.97 -11.60 -20.76
C VAL A 35 -1.90 -11.85 -19.72
N VAL A 36 -1.21 -10.79 -19.30
CA VAL A 36 -0.30 -10.80 -18.15
C VAL A 36 -0.98 -10.02 -17.03
N SER A 37 -1.37 -10.73 -15.96
CA SER A 37 -1.97 -10.07 -14.79
C SER A 37 -0.88 -9.55 -13.85
N ALA A 38 -0.88 -8.24 -13.63
CA ALA A 38 -0.04 -7.55 -12.65
C ALA A 38 -0.86 -6.89 -11.53
N ILE A 39 -2.15 -7.22 -11.40
CA ILE A 39 -3.05 -6.70 -10.37
C ILE A 39 -3.03 -7.58 -9.10
N PRO A 40 -3.51 -7.08 -7.94
CA PRO A 40 -3.63 -7.89 -6.73
C PRO A 40 -4.43 -9.18 -6.95
N ALA A 41 -4.01 -10.27 -6.30
CA ALA A 41 -4.62 -11.60 -6.48
C ALA A 41 -6.14 -11.60 -6.22
N ALA A 42 -6.59 -10.93 -5.16
CA ALA A 42 -8.01 -10.78 -4.84
C ALA A 42 -8.80 -10.03 -5.93
N ALA A 43 -8.19 -9.02 -6.57
CA ALA A 43 -8.81 -8.28 -7.67
C ALA A 43 -8.92 -9.15 -8.94
N LEU A 44 -7.89 -9.92 -9.27
CA LEU A 44 -7.95 -10.88 -10.38
C LEU A 44 -9.03 -11.95 -10.12
N ALA A 45 -9.10 -12.49 -8.90
CA ALA A 45 -10.11 -13.48 -8.54
C ALA A 45 -11.55 -12.94 -8.58
N ALA A 46 -11.74 -11.62 -8.49
CA ALA A 46 -13.04 -10.96 -8.62
C ALA A 46 -13.41 -10.72 -10.10
N ALA A 47 -12.42 -10.53 -10.98
CA ALA A 47 -12.64 -10.33 -12.42
C ALA A 47 -12.81 -11.64 -13.20
N LEU A 48 -12.26 -12.75 -12.69
CA LEU A 48 -12.39 -14.07 -13.30
C LEU A 48 -13.82 -14.63 -13.13
N PRO A 49 -14.30 -15.42 -14.09
CA PRO A 49 -15.63 -15.99 -14.05
C PRO A 49 -15.66 -17.21 -13.12
N ALA A 50 -16.85 -17.66 -12.72
CA ALA A 50 -17.00 -18.74 -11.73
C ALA A 50 -16.39 -20.08 -12.21
N GLU A 51 -16.34 -20.28 -13.52
CA GLU A 51 -15.79 -21.46 -14.18
C GLU A 51 -14.25 -21.52 -14.09
N ALA A 52 -13.59 -20.45 -13.66
CA ALA A 52 -12.14 -20.43 -13.45
C ALA A 52 -11.71 -21.10 -12.14
N GLU A 53 -12.62 -21.75 -11.39
CA GLU A 53 -12.22 -22.64 -10.31
C GLU A 53 -11.34 -23.80 -10.84
N PRO A 54 -10.28 -24.21 -10.12
CA PRO A 54 -9.94 -23.83 -8.75
C PRO A 54 -9.07 -22.56 -8.60
N LEU A 55 -8.68 -21.92 -9.71
CA LEU A 55 -7.72 -20.79 -9.68
C LEU A 55 -8.22 -19.62 -8.83
N THR A 56 -9.49 -19.26 -8.93
CA THR A 56 -10.11 -18.19 -8.14
C THR A 56 -9.98 -18.40 -6.64
N ARG A 57 -10.05 -19.66 -6.18
CA ARG A 57 -9.86 -20.03 -4.77
C ARG A 57 -8.42 -19.83 -4.32
N GLU A 58 -7.47 -20.31 -5.11
CA GLU A 58 -6.04 -20.15 -4.82
C GLU A 58 -5.67 -18.66 -4.74
N LEU A 59 -6.14 -17.85 -5.69
CA LEU A 59 -5.91 -16.41 -5.70
C LEU A 59 -6.49 -15.70 -4.46
N ARG A 60 -7.69 -16.09 -4.02
CA ARG A 60 -8.33 -15.53 -2.80
C ARG A 60 -7.62 -15.92 -1.52
N SER A 61 -6.83 -16.99 -1.52
CA SER A 61 -6.09 -17.45 -0.34
C SER A 61 -4.86 -16.59 -0.02
N ILE A 62 -4.43 -15.72 -0.95
CA ILE A 62 -3.24 -14.88 -0.80
C ILE A 62 -3.61 -13.61 -0.02
N PRO A 63 -3.19 -13.47 1.25
CA PRO A 63 -3.56 -12.32 2.07
C PRO A 63 -2.73 -11.09 1.71
N ALA A 64 -3.32 -9.91 1.90
CA ALA A 64 -2.61 -8.64 1.96
C ALA A 64 -2.92 -7.97 3.30
N VAL A 65 -1.97 -7.19 3.81
CA VAL A 65 -2.15 -6.43 5.05
C VAL A 65 -2.17 -4.92 4.75
N PRO A 66 -3.06 -4.16 5.39
CA PRO A 66 -3.09 -2.72 5.24
C PRO A 66 -1.96 -2.07 6.06
N VAL A 67 -1.34 -1.02 5.50
CA VAL A 67 -0.31 -0.23 6.16
C VAL A 67 -0.67 1.25 5.97
N ALA A 68 -0.73 1.99 7.07
CA ALA A 68 -0.82 3.45 7.02
C ALA A 68 0.58 4.04 7.04
N VAL A 69 0.87 4.91 6.06
CA VAL A 69 2.13 5.63 5.98
C VAL A 69 1.88 7.07 6.40
N VAL A 70 2.49 7.48 7.51
CA VAL A 70 2.34 8.83 8.06
C VAL A 70 3.67 9.57 7.94
N ASN A 71 3.71 10.55 7.05
CA ASN A 71 4.86 11.42 6.86
C ASN A 71 4.77 12.59 7.84
N LEU A 72 5.84 12.81 8.61
CA LEU A 72 5.96 13.88 9.59
C LEU A 72 7.19 14.72 9.26
N GLN A 73 7.06 16.04 9.40
CA GLN A 73 8.17 16.96 9.23
C GLN A 73 8.24 17.90 10.43
N TYR A 74 9.43 18.05 10.98
CA TYR A 74 9.70 18.88 12.15
C TYR A 74 10.80 19.88 11.82
N GLU A 75 10.46 21.17 11.84
CA GLU A 75 11.42 22.26 11.67
C GLU A 75 12.29 22.42 12.93
N GLY A 76 13.59 22.62 12.75
CA GLY A 76 14.55 22.82 13.84
C GLY A 76 14.78 21.61 14.75
N ALA A 77 14.20 20.45 14.44
CA ALA A 77 14.42 19.22 15.18
C ALA A 77 15.76 18.56 14.80
N GLN A 78 16.32 17.80 15.74
CA GLN A 78 17.48 16.95 15.51
C GLN A 78 17.17 15.55 16.03
N LEU A 79 17.61 14.54 15.30
CA LEU A 79 17.52 13.15 15.75
C LEU A 79 18.59 12.89 16.80
N SER A 80 18.24 12.12 17.83
CA SER A 80 19.19 11.67 18.87
C SER A 80 20.26 10.74 18.32
N VAL A 81 19.94 10.00 17.25
CA VAL A 81 20.83 9.07 16.56
C VAL A 81 20.69 9.21 15.04
N THR A 82 21.80 9.02 14.34
CA THR A 82 21.82 9.01 12.87
C THR A 82 21.80 7.56 12.37
N GLY A 83 20.89 7.26 11.45
CA GLY A 83 20.75 5.95 10.82
C GLY A 83 19.66 5.96 9.77
N PHE A 84 19.39 4.81 9.15
CA PHE A 84 18.29 4.69 8.19
C PHE A 84 16.91 4.87 8.86
N GLY A 85 16.80 4.44 10.11
CA GLY A 85 15.55 4.36 10.86
C GLY A 85 15.62 3.25 11.89
N HIS A 86 14.48 2.87 12.44
CA HIS A 86 14.37 1.72 13.32
C HIS A 86 13.07 0.94 13.09
N LEU A 87 13.08 -0.32 13.49
CA LEU A 87 11.91 -1.19 13.53
C LEU A 87 11.40 -1.27 14.96
N VAL A 88 10.09 -1.46 15.12
CA VAL A 88 9.45 -1.66 16.42
C VAL A 88 8.97 -3.11 16.51
N PRO A 89 9.54 -3.94 17.41
CA PRO A 89 9.04 -5.29 17.64
C PRO A 89 7.57 -5.28 18.07
N SER A 90 6.78 -6.26 17.62
CA SER A 90 5.36 -6.34 17.99
C SER A 90 5.13 -6.56 19.48
N SER A 91 6.14 -7.03 20.22
CA SER A 91 6.12 -7.14 21.69
C SER A 91 6.22 -5.79 22.40
N GLU A 92 6.82 -4.79 21.76
CA GLU A 92 6.90 -3.41 22.26
C GLU A 92 5.64 -2.65 21.87
N ASP A 93 5.34 -2.65 20.57
CA ASP A 93 4.13 -2.02 20.06
C ASP A 93 3.68 -2.62 18.73
N SER A 94 2.59 -3.38 18.75
CA SER A 94 2.08 -4.04 17.54
C SER A 94 1.48 -3.07 16.51
N SER A 95 1.20 -1.83 16.88
CA SER A 95 0.55 -0.86 15.99
C SER A 95 1.54 -0.05 15.15
N VAL A 96 2.83 -0.06 15.49
CA VAL A 96 3.91 0.61 14.77
C VAL A 96 4.86 -0.44 14.23
N LEU A 97 5.16 -0.37 12.93
CA LEU A 97 6.11 -1.29 12.28
C LEU A 97 7.55 -0.75 12.37
N GLY A 98 7.69 0.56 12.23
CA GLY A 98 8.98 1.24 12.23
C GLY A 98 8.88 2.68 11.78
N ILE A 99 10.00 3.37 11.89
CA ILE A 99 10.16 4.78 11.51
C ILE A 99 11.41 4.91 10.64
N VAL A 100 11.25 5.46 9.44
CA VAL A 100 12.36 5.80 8.54
C VAL A 100 12.78 7.24 8.78
N TYR A 101 14.09 7.49 8.80
CA TYR A 101 14.69 8.81 8.97
C TYR A 101 15.03 9.39 7.59
N ASP A 102 13.99 9.86 6.88
CA ASP A 102 14.09 10.19 5.46
C ASP A 102 15.14 11.26 5.16
N SER A 103 15.26 12.27 6.03
CA SER A 103 16.26 13.34 5.90
C SER A 103 17.70 12.88 6.12
N VAL A 104 17.90 11.71 6.76
CA VAL A 104 19.25 11.11 6.89
C VAL A 104 19.61 10.36 5.62
N ALA A 105 18.68 9.58 5.08
CA ALA A 105 18.91 8.77 3.89
C ALA A 105 18.99 9.61 2.61
N PHE A 106 18.12 10.61 2.49
CA PHE A 106 18.01 11.49 1.33
C PHE A 106 17.83 12.96 1.76
N PRO A 107 18.89 13.61 2.27
CA PRO A 107 18.85 15.02 2.66
C PRO A 107 18.43 15.95 1.50
N GLU A 108 18.72 15.57 0.26
CA GLU A 108 18.38 16.33 -0.96
C GLU A 108 16.87 16.45 -1.23
N HIS A 109 16.06 15.61 -0.58
CA HIS A 109 14.60 15.70 -0.64
C HIS A 109 14.02 16.64 0.44
N ASP A 110 14.86 17.18 1.32
CA ASP A 110 14.43 18.23 2.23
C ASP A 110 14.13 19.51 1.44
N GLY A 111 13.10 20.25 1.87
CA GLY A 111 12.74 21.51 1.24
C GLY A 111 13.86 22.56 1.37
N THR A 112 13.81 23.59 0.54
CA THR A 112 14.79 24.70 0.57
C THR A 112 14.57 25.69 1.73
N GLY A 113 13.61 25.41 2.61
CA GLY A 113 13.27 26.24 3.75
C GLY A 113 14.21 26.06 4.94
N ALA A 114 13.71 26.32 6.13
CA ALA A 114 14.45 26.05 7.35
C ALA A 114 14.82 24.57 7.49
N ALA A 115 15.95 24.31 8.15
CA ALA A 115 16.41 22.95 8.43
C ALA A 115 15.29 22.17 9.13
N SER A 116 14.95 21.00 8.59
CA SER A 116 13.87 20.18 9.09
C SER A 116 14.22 18.71 8.99
N VAL A 117 13.57 17.89 9.83
CA VAL A 117 13.69 16.44 9.81
C VAL A 117 12.38 15.85 9.34
N ARG A 118 12.45 15.04 8.27
CA ARG A 118 11.35 14.23 7.75
C ARG A 118 11.45 12.80 8.25
N LEU A 119 10.31 12.27 8.67
CA LEU A 119 10.16 10.92 9.18
C LEU A 119 8.95 10.25 8.52
N THR A 120 9.11 8.98 8.15
CA THR A 120 8.03 8.14 7.66
C THR A 120 7.70 7.09 8.70
N VAL A 121 6.54 7.22 9.34
CA VAL A 121 6.04 6.25 10.32
C VAL A 121 5.13 5.25 9.60
N MET A 122 5.45 3.96 9.71
CA MET A 122 4.65 2.88 9.15
C MET A 122 3.80 2.26 10.26
N LEU A 123 2.48 2.30 10.11
CA LEU A 123 1.51 1.82 11.10
C LEU A 123 0.74 0.59 10.58
N GLY A 124 0.44 -0.34 11.48
CA GLY A 124 -0.50 -1.43 11.26
C GLY A 124 0.13 -2.76 10.82
N GLY A 125 0.13 -3.05 9.52
CA GLY A 125 0.46 -4.39 9.02
C GLY A 125 -0.59 -5.43 9.46
N ALA A 126 -0.15 -6.61 9.87
CA ALA A 126 -1.05 -7.68 10.33
C ALA A 126 -1.95 -7.27 11.52
N TRP A 127 -1.57 -6.22 12.26
CA TRP A 127 -2.28 -5.73 13.44
C TRP A 127 -3.16 -4.52 13.15
N PHE A 128 -3.20 -4.02 11.92
CA PHE A 128 -3.91 -2.78 11.59
C PHE A 128 -5.37 -2.83 12.01
N THR A 129 -6.13 -3.85 11.58
CA THR A 129 -7.57 -3.92 11.86
C THR A 129 -7.85 -4.02 13.35
N ARG A 130 -6.99 -4.73 14.09
CA ARG A 130 -7.07 -4.81 15.55
C ARG A 130 -6.76 -3.46 16.23
N SER A 131 -5.81 -2.70 15.67
CA SER A 131 -5.29 -1.47 16.30
C SER A 131 -6.12 -0.23 15.93
N PHE A 132 -6.67 -0.20 14.72
CA PHE A 132 -7.27 1.02 14.14
C PHE A 132 -8.66 0.78 13.54
N GLY A 133 -9.12 -0.47 13.42
CA GLY A 133 -10.40 -0.81 12.79
C GLY A 133 -10.30 -0.94 11.27
N ASP A 134 -11.40 -0.68 10.58
CA ASP A 134 -11.48 -0.80 9.11
C ASP A 134 -10.54 0.20 8.42
N PRO A 135 -9.56 -0.25 7.60
CA PRO A 135 -8.67 0.63 6.84
C PRO A 135 -9.38 1.63 5.93
N ALA A 136 -10.59 1.31 5.46
CA ALA A 136 -11.36 2.22 4.61
C ALA A 136 -12.09 3.33 5.40
N ALA A 137 -12.29 3.14 6.71
CA ALA A 137 -13.07 4.04 7.55
C ALA A 137 -12.26 4.72 8.66
N VAL A 138 -10.99 4.34 8.85
CA VAL A 138 -10.14 4.89 9.91
C VAL A 138 -9.94 6.41 9.73
N PRO A 139 -10.17 7.21 10.78
CA PRO A 139 -9.93 8.66 10.71
C PRO A 139 -8.43 8.97 10.56
N PRO A 140 -8.03 9.85 9.62
CA PRO A 140 -6.63 10.26 9.48
C PRO A 140 -6.01 10.84 10.75
N ASP A 141 -6.79 11.57 11.55
CA ASP A 141 -6.32 12.17 12.81
C ASP A 141 -5.93 11.12 13.86
N LEU A 142 -6.58 9.95 13.86
CA LEU A 142 -6.22 8.84 14.75
C LEU A 142 -4.83 8.31 14.38
N LEU A 143 -4.59 8.08 13.08
CA LEU A 143 -3.31 7.61 12.56
C LEU A 143 -2.19 8.63 12.80
N LEU A 144 -2.49 9.92 12.56
CA LEU A 144 -1.56 11.02 12.81
C LEU A 144 -1.21 11.14 14.30
N GLY A 145 -2.21 11.06 15.18
CA GLY A 145 -2.01 11.08 16.62
C GLY A 145 -1.12 9.92 17.08
N ARG A 146 -1.36 8.72 16.55
CA ARG A 146 -0.55 7.54 16.86
C ARG A 146 0.89 7.69 16.38
N ALA A 147 1.11 8.15 15.16
CA ALA A 147 2.44 8.36 14.59
C ALA A 147 3.24 9.41 15.38
N ARG A 148 2.61 10.53 15.76
CA ARG A 148 3.23 11.56 16.61
C ARG A 148 3.62 11.00 17.98
N ALA A 149 2.78 10.17 18.58
CA ALA A 149 3.08 9.52 19.85
C ALA A 149 4.27 8.54 19.70
N ALA A 150 4.35 7.79 18.59
CA ALA A 150 5.45 6.88 18.32
C ALA A 150 6.80 7.61 18.18
N VAL A 151 6.83 8.77 17.51
CA VAL A 151 8.04 9.59 17.38
C VAL A 151 8.47 10.19 18.72
N ARG A 152 7.52 10.61 19.57
CA ARG A 152 7.81 11.25 20.88
C ARG A 152 8.27 10.28 21.98
N ALA A 153 7.97 8.99 21.83
CA ALA A 153 8.35 7.97 22.80
C ALA A 153 9.82 7.53 22.68
N GLN A 154 10.59 8.17 21.78
CA GLN A 154 11.98 7.86 21.44
C GLN A 154 12.93 8.96 21.91
#